data_AF-A0A924YFA8-F1
#
_entry.id   AF-A0A924YFA8-F1
#
_cell.length_a   1.000
_cell.length_b   1.000
_cell.length_c   1.000
_cell.angle_alpha   90.00
_cell.angle_beta   90.00
_cell.angle_gamma   90.00
#
_symmetry.space_group_name_H-M   'P 1'
#
loop_
_entity.id
_entity.type
_entity.pdbx_description
1 polymer ?
#
loop_
_entity_poly.entity_id
_entity_poly.type
_entity_poly.pdbx_seq_one_letter_code
_entity_poly.pdbx_strand_id
1 'polypeptide(L)'
;MTISRRHLLKIGLAAAASASSSVRLPVFAAQTTDDINDAMSGAYQAVHDPAIIREGDIYYLFCTGTGITLRTSPDLIEWTLHGDVFPGVPEWALADIPAATNIWAPDISYFNDLYHLYYSVSTFGSNRSRIGLATTPTLDLDSPDHAWTDHGLVIASERSDDWNAIDPNLATDSDGNHWLAWGSFWGGIKMRRIDSQTGLLSTEDTELFSLASRPEAPRAIEAPVIISRDDYYYLFVSFDRCCAGT
;
A
#
# COMPACT_ATOMS: atom_id res chain seq x y z
N MET A 1 34.48 -25.95 -1.11
CA MET A 1 35.01 -27.15 -1.80
C MET A 1 33.98 -27.54 -2.85
N THR A 2 34.29 -27.21 -4.10
CA THR A 2 33.42 -27.32 -5.28
C THR A 2 33.38 -28.75 -5.78
N ILE A 3 32.20 -29.36 -5.96
CA ILE A 3 32.06 -30.52 -6.88
C ILE A 3 30.73 -30.45 -7.62
N SER A 4 30.85 -30.17 -8.92
CA SER A 4 29.92 -30.55 -9.98
C SER A 4 30.44 -31.86 -10.60
N ARG A 5 29.55 -32.80 -10.96
CA ARG A 5 29.40 -33.35 -12.32
C ARG A 5 28.55 -34.64 -12.35
N ARG A 6 27.52 -34.56 -13.19
CA ARG A 6 26.90 -35.60 -14.05
C ARG A 6 27.56 -36.99 -14.02
N HIS A 7 26.75 -38.06 -14.05
CA HIS A 7 26.75 -39.08 -15.11
C HIS A 7 25.45 -39.92 -15.09
N LEU A 8 24.91 -40.15 -16.30
CA LEU A 8 23.81 -41.07 -16.59
C LEU A 8 24.26 -42.53 -16.44
N LEU A 9 23.36 -43.42 -16.02
CA LEU A 9 23.32 -44.80 -16.52
C LEU A 9 21.86 -45.25 -16.73
N LYS A 10 21.61 -45.85 -17.90
CA LYS A 10 20.31 -46.33 -18.38
C LYS A 10 20.02 -47.76 -17.88
N ILE A 11 18.76 -47.92 -17.44
CA ILE A 11 17.83 -49.06 -17.63
C ILE A 11 18.23 -50.43 -17.07
N GLY A 12 17.49 -50.84 -16.03
CA GLY A 12 17.12 -52.22 -15.74
C GLY A 12 15.63 -52.28 -15.46
N LEU A 13 14.85 -52.87 -16.36
CA LEU A 13 13.42 -53.10 -16.20
C LEU A 13 13.25 -54.31 -15.27
N ALA A 14 12.77 -54.09 -14.04
CA ALA A 14 12.29 -55.14 -13.16
C ALA A 14 10.93 -54.72 -12.60
N ALA A 15 9.90 -55.46 -13.01
CA ALA A 15 8.55 -55.32 -12.48
C ALA A 15 8.56 -55.69 -10.99
N ALA A 16 8.36 -54.70 -10.12
CA ALA A 16 8.07 -54.93 -8.71
C ALA A 16 6.63 -54.51 -8.45
N ALA A 17 5.84 -55.49 -8.00
CA ALA A 17 4.43 -55.37 -7.71
C ALA A 17 4.14 -54.20 -6.75
N SER A 18 3.15 -53.39 -7.11
CA SER A 18 2.60 -52.30 -6.32
C SER A 18 1.92 -52.84 -5.06
N ALA A 19 2.62 -52.78 -3.93
CA ALA A 19 1.99 -52.74 -2.62
C ALA A 19 1.62 -51.28 -2.35
N SER A 20 0.40 -50.88 -2.70
CA SER A 20 -0.16 -49.58 -2.35
C SER A 20 -0.41 -49.54 -0.83
N SER A 21 0.60 -49.14 -0.06
CA SER A 21 0.39 -48.68 1.31
C SER A 21 -0.39 -47.38 1.23
N SER A 22 -1.70 -47.45 1.47
CA SER A 22 -2.54 -46.28 1.64
C SER A 22 -2.13 -45.58 2.93
N VAL A 23 -1.16 -44.67 2.82
CA VAL A 23 -0.91 -43.65 3.85
C VAL A 23 -2.18 -42.81 3.89
N ARG A 24 -3.06 -43.07 4.85
CA ARG A 24 -4.10 -42.13 5.22
C ARG A 24 -3.38 -40.93 5.84
N LEU A 25 -3.21 -39.88 5.05
CA LEU A 25 -2.91 -38.57 5.58
C LEU A 25 -3.96 -38.28 6.65
N PRO A 26 -3.57 -37.72 7.82
CA PRO A 26 -4.55 -37.26 8.78
C PRO A 26 -5.44 -36.25 8.05
N VAL A 27 -6.72 -36.57 7.92
CA VAL A 27 -7.71 -35.57 7.60
C VAL A 27 -7.76 -34.70 8.85
N PHE A 28 -7.05 -33.56 8.79
CA PHE A 28 -7.34 -32.49 9.72
C PHE A 28 -8.81 -32.16 9.52
N ALA A 29 -9.62 -32.43 10.55
CA ALA A 29 -10.96 -31.86 10.60
C ALA A 29 -10.78 -30.36 10.41
N ALA A 30 -11.46 -29.79 9.41
CA ALA A 30 -11.56 -28.34 9.30
C ALA A 30 -12.14 -27.87 10.62
N GLN A 31 -11.31 -27.22 11.45
CA GLN A 31 -11.84 -26.35 12.47
C GLN A 31 -12.72 -25.36 11.70
N THR A 32 -14.00 -25.30 12.03
CA THR A 32 -14.85 -24.17 11.65
C THR A 32 -14.29 -22.99 12.41
N THR A 33 -13.20 -22.41 11.91
CA THR A 33 -12.88 -21.02 12.20
C THR A 33 -14.02 -20.27 11.58
N ASP A 34 -14.86 -19.63 12.40
CA ASP A 34 -15.73 -18.57 11.90
C ASP A 34 -14.85 -17.69 11.00
N ASP A 35 -15.24 -17.52 9.73
CA ASP A 35 -14.46 -16.72 8.79
C ASP A 35 -14.26 -15.35 9.42
N ILE A 36 -13.05 -14.78 9.35
CA ILE A 36 -12.82 -13.44 9.89
C ILE A 36 -13.82 -12.44 9.31
N ASN A 37 -14.26 -12.66 8.06
CA ASN A 37 -15.31 -11.88 7.41
C ASN A 37 -16.67 -11.99 8.13
N ASP A 38 -17.00 -13.15 8.72
CA ASP A 38 -18.24 -13.36 9.48
C ASP A 38 -18.19 -12.69 10.86
N ALA A 39 -16.98 -12.47 11.39
CA ALA A 39 -16.77 -11.83 12.69
C ALA A 39 -16.80 -10.28 12.62
N MET A 40 -16.57 -9.69 11.45
CA MET A 40 -16.50 -8.23 11.28
C MET A 40 -17.79 -7.53 11.70
N SER A 41 -17.67 -6.45 12.46
CA SER A 41 -18.81 -5.68 12.96
C SER A 41 -18.57 -4.17 12.94
N GLY A 42 -19.62 -3.39 13.14
CA GLY A 42 -19.58 -1.93 13.04
C GLY A 42 -19.39 -1.43 11.60
N ALA A 43 -18.59 -0.38 11.42
CA ALA A 43 -18.42 0.37 10.18
C ALA A 43 -17.36 -0.24 9.22
N TYR A 44 -17.33 -1.56 9.06
CA TYR A 44 -16.29 -2.25 8.25
C TYR A 44 -16.53 -2.24 6.73
N GLN A 45 -17.73 -1.87 6.27
CA GLN A 45 -18.08 -1.86 4.85
C GLN A 45 -17.69 -0.54 4.14
N ALA A 46 -17.75 -0.57 2.80
CA ALA A 46 -17.44 0.56 1.92
C ALA A 46 -16.05 1.18 2.19
N VAL A 47 -15.05 0.29 2.21
CA VAL A 47 -13.63 0.64 2.33
C VAL A 47 -12.96 0.37 0.98
N HIS A 48 -12.24 1.36 0.46
CA HIS A 48 -11.47 1.26 -0.79
C HIS A 48 -10.08 1.85 -0.56
N ASP A 49 -9.03 1.13 -0.98
CA ASP A 49 -7.62 1.48 -0.77
C ASP A 49 -7.27 1.79 0.70
N PRO A 50 -7.41 0.83 1.63
CA PRO A 50 -7.14 1.08 3.04
C PRO A 50 -5.63 1.08 3.38
N ALA A 51 -5.26 1.96 4.32
CA ALA A 51 -4.02 1.86 5.09
C ALA A 51 -4.34 1.87 6.59
N ILE A 52 -3.63 1.04 7.37
CA ILE A 52 -3.86 0.88 8.81
C ILE A 52 -2.57 1.11 9.58
N ILE A 53 -2.67 1.87 10.68
CA ILE A 53 -1.61 2.01 11.69
C ILE A 53 -2.22 1.89 13.09
N ARG A 54 -1.40 1.66 14.11
CA ARG A 54 -1.84 1.58 15.51
C ARG A 54 -1.15 2.67 16.33
N GLU A 55 -1.93 3.36 17.17
CA GLU A 55 -1.44 4.23 18.24
C GLU A 55 -2.01 3.72 19.57
N GLY A 56 -1.13 3.46 20.55
CA GLY A 56 -1.55 2.85 21.82
C GLY A 56 -2.26 1.52 21.60
N ASP A 57 -3.53 1.43 22.01
CA ASP A 57 -4.38 0.24 21.85
C ASP A 57 -5.42 0.35 20.73
N ILE A 58 -5.36 1.41 19.92
CA ILE A 58 -6.33 1.68 18.87
C ILE A 58 -5.68 1.54 17.49
N TYR A 59 -6.34 0.81 16.60
CA TYR A 59 -6.06 0.74 15.18
C TYR A 59 -6.83 1.85 14.46
N TYR A 60 -6.17 2.51 13.52
CA TYR A 60 -6.69 3.59 12.70
C TYR A 60 -6.63 3.16 11.25
N LEU A 61 -7.77 3.19 10.55
CA LEU A 61 -7.89 2.88 9.13
C LEU A 61 -8.21 4.15 8.37
N PHE A 62 -7.36 4.47 7.42
CA PHE A 62 -7.52 5.54 6.44
C PHE A 62 -7.87 4.92 5.10
N CYS A 63 -8.85 5.45 4.39
CA CYS A 63 -9.18 4.94 3.06
C CYS A 63 -9.64 6.04 2.11
N THR A 64 -9.70 5.71 0.82
CA THR A 64 -10.26 6.57 -0.23
C THR A 64 -11.64 7.10 0.17
N GLY A 65 -11.85 8.41 0.02
CA GLY A 65 -13.05 9.10 0.49
C GLY A 65 -13.02 10.60 0.17
N THR A 66 -14.08 11.34 0.51
CA THR A 66 -14.20 12.78 0.23
C THR A 66 -12.95 13.56 0.64
N GLY A 67 -12.42 13.28 1.83
CA GLY A 67 -11.20 13.87 2.36
C GLY A 67 -10.35 12.89 3.16
N ILE A 68 -10.24 11.63 2.68
CA ILE A 68 -9.67 10.48 3.42
C ILE A 68 -10.51 10.08 4.62
N THR A 69 -11.28 9.01 4.48
CA THR A 69 -12.20 8.55 5.52
C THR A 69 -11.45 7.80 6.61
N LEU A 70 -11.72 8.16 7.86
CA LEU A 70 -11.10 7.62 9.07
C LEU A 70 -12.06 6.71 9.84
N ARG A 71 -11.56 5.52 10.18
CA ARG A 71 -12.20 4.59 11.12
C ARG A 71 -11.22 4.16 12.20
N THR A 72 -11.73 3.78 13.36
CA THR A 72 -10.92 3.15 14.40
C THR A 72 -11.46 1.79 14.82
N SER A 73 -10.59 0.96 15.38
CA SER A 73 -10.95 -0.32 15.98
C SER A 73 -10.02 -0.66 17.14
N PRO A 74 -10.51 -1.23 18.24
CA PRO A 74 -9.64 -1.75 19.31
C PRO A 74 -9.02 -3.11 18.97
N ASP A 75 -9.59 -3.86 18.01
CA ASP A 75 -9.30 -5.28 17.82
C ASP A 75 -9.23 -5.75 16.36
N LEU A 76 -9.34 -4.81 15.40
CA LEU A 76 -9.44 -5.05 13.95
C LEU A 76 -10.76 -5.71 13.49
N ILE A 77 -11.71 -5.94 14.40
CA ILE A 77 -12.98 -6.63 14.12
C ILE A 77 -14.17 -5.67 14.20
N GLU A 78 -14.30 -4.91 15.30
CA GLU A 78 -15.35 -3.90 15.45
C GLU A 78 -14.81 -2.53 15.05
N TRP A 79 -15.41 -1.91 14.03
CA TRP A 79 -14.96 -0.63 13.49
C TRP A 79 -15.93 0.51 13.81
N THR A 80 -15.40 1.68 14.16
CA THR A 80 -16.15 2.93 14.36
C THR A 80 -15.75 3.96 13.31
N LEU A 81 -16.73 4.63 12.68
CA LEU A 81 -16.51 5.69 11.69
C LEU A 81 -16.42 7.06 12.39
N HIS A 82 -15.40 7.86 12.06
CA HIS A 82 -15.17 9.19 12.66
C HIS A 82 -15.36 10.37 11.70
N GLY A 83 -15.33 10.12 10.39
CA GLY A 83 -15.46 11.17 9.36
C GLY A 83 -14.27 11.14 8.42
N ASP A 84 -13.80 12.31 7.99
CA ASP A 84 -12.68 12.48 7.06
C ASP A 84 -11.54 13.30 7.70
N VAL A 85 -10.29 13.04 7.30
CA VAL A 85 -9.10 13.80 7.73
C VAL A 85 -9.15 15.24 7.22
N PHE A 86 -9.56 15.42 5.97
CA PHE A 86 -9.76 16.69 5.32
C PHE A 86 -11.26 16.96 5.14
N PRO A 87 -11.70 18.23 5.12
CA PRO A 87 -13.08 18.56 4.75
C PRO A 87 -13.40 18.27 3.27
N GLY A 88 -12.39 18.00 2.45
CA GLY A 88 -12.47 17.73 1.02
C GLY A 88 -11.09 17.81 0.37
N VAL A 89 -11.03 17.84 -0.96
CA VAL A 89 -9.76 18.00 -1.69
C VAL A 89 -9.10 19.35 -1.35
N PRO A 90 -7.82 19.39 -0.95
CA PRO A 90 -7.13 20.64 -0.60
C PRO A 90 -7.11 21.67 -1.74
N GLU A 91 -7.19 22.95 -1.39
CA GLU A 91 -7.29 24.05 -2.37
C GLU A 91 -6.13 24.07 -3.36
N TRP A 92 -4.90 23.82 -2.89
CA TRP A 92 -3.71 23.77 -3.75
C TRP A 92 -3.84 22.68 -4.82
N ALA A 93 -4.43 21.54 -4.46
CA ALA A 93 -4.61 20.42 -5.35
C ALA A 93 -5.79 20.64 -6.30
N LEU A 94 -6.87 21.30 -5.84
CA LEU A 94 -8.00 21.71 -6.69
C LEU A 94 -7.62 22.80 -7.70
N ALA A 95 -6.74 23.73 -7.32
CA ALA A 95 -6.23 24.73 -8.25
C ALA A 95 -5.52 24.08 -9.44
N ASP A 96 -4.85 22.95 -9.20
CA ASP A 96 -4.17 22.19 -10.23
C ASP A 96 -5.12 21.21 -10.93
N ILE A 97 -5.94 20.44 -10.19
CA ILE A 97 -6.88 19.43 -10.70
C ILE A 97 -8.33 19.80 -10.32
N PRO A 98 -8.97 20.78 -11.00
CA PRO A 98 -10.30 21.28 -10.62
C PRO A 98 -11.44 20.25 -10.67
N ALA A 99 -11.22 19.15 -11.39
CA ALA A 99 -12.18 18.07 -11.55
C ALA A 99 -12.03 16.95 -10.50
N ALA A 100 -11.04 17.04 -9.60
CA ALA A 100 -10.94 16.11 -8.48
C ALA A 100 -12.12 16.33 -7.52
N THR A 101 -12.72 15.23 -7.05
CA THR A 101 -13.90 15.28 -6.17
C THR A 101 -13.69 14.59 -4.82
N ASN A 102 -12.60 13.84 -4.69
CA ASN A 102 -12.24 13.05 -3.52
C ASN A 102 -10.73 12.79 -3.50
N ILE A 103 -10.23 12.23 -2.40
CA ILE A 103 -8.81 11.91 -2.19
C ILE A 103 -8.65 10.39 -2.08
N TRP A 104 -7.61 9.83 -2.69
CA TRP A 104 -7.45 8.38 -2.87
C TRP A 104 -6.20 7.81 -2.21
N ALA A 105 -6.26 6.50 -1.94
CA ALA A 105 -5.15 5.63 -1.58
C ALA A 105 -4.18 6.28 -0.57
N PRO A 106 -4.67 6.59 0.65
CA PRO A 106 -3.79 7.09 1.68
C PRO A 106 -2.76 6.05 2.08
N ASP A 107 -1.57 6.50 2.46
CA ASP A 107 -0.57 5.72 3.17
C ASP A 107 -0.18 6.44 4.45
N ILE A 108 -0.04 5.70 5.55
CA ILE A 108 0.22 6.24 6.88
C ILE A 108 1.45 5.58 7.48
N SER A 109 2.39 6.40 7.93
CA SER A 109 3.64 5.95 8.57
C SER A 109 3.98 6.84 9.74
N TYR A 110 4.75 6.35 10.71
CA TYR A 110 5.21 7.12 11.85
C TYR A 110 6.73 7.21 11.87
N PHE A 111 7.26 8.43 11.82
CA PHE A 111 8.69 8.72 11.96
C PHE A 111 8.88 10.16 12.44
N ASN A 112 10.01 10.44 13.08
CA ASN A 112 10.34 11.78 13.63
C ASN A 112 9.20 12.40 14.46
N ASP A 113 8.63 11.57 15.33
CA ASP A 113 7.56 11.93 16.26
C ASP A 113 6.27 12.47 15.61
N LEU A 114 6.06 12.17 14.32
CA LEU A 114 4.88 12.57 13.56
C LEU A 114 4.31 11.39 12.77
N TYR A 115 2.99 11.35 12.69
CA TYR A 115 2.27 10.54 11.71
C TYR A 115 2.28 11.27 10.37
N HIS A 116 2.70 10.60 9.32
CA HIS A 116 2.81 11.11 7.96
C HIS A 116 1.78 10.39 7.09
N LEU A 117 0.77 11.13 6.63
CA LEU A 117 -0.31 10.67 5.78
C LEU A 117 -0.06 11.17 4.35
N TYR A 118 0.44 10.30 3.49
CA TYR A 118 0.51 10.57 2.05
C TYR A 118 -0.83 10.26 1.40
N TYR A 119 -1.20 11.00 0.37
CA TYR A 119 -2.50 10.83 -0.28
C TYR A 119 -2.48 11.25 -1.76
N SER A 120 -3.42 10.74 -2.54
CA SER A 120 -3.50 10.97 -3.99
C SER A 120 -4.65 11.91 -4.36
N VAL A 121 -4.39 12.83 -5.29
CA VAL A 121 -5.41 13.66 -5.95
C VAL A 121 -5.30 13.48 -7.46
N SER A 122 -6.38 13.01 -8.09
CA SER A 122 -6.41 12.71 -9.52
C SER A 122 -7.84 12.65 -10.08
N THR A 123 -7.97 12.21 -11.33
CA THR A 123 -9.23 11.91 -12.02
C THR A 123 -9.11 10.58 -12.76
N PHE A 124 -10.16 9.76 -12.74
CA PHE A 124 -10.07 8.37 -13.18
C PHE A 124 -9.59 8.25 -14.64
N GLY A 125 -8.60 7.39 -14.89
CA GLY A 125 -8.00 7.20 -16.21
C GLY A 125 -7.05 8.30 -16.69
N SER A 126 -6.72 9.28 -15.86
CA SER A 126 -5.72 10.32 -16.11
C SER A 126 -4.44 10.06 -15.31
N ASN A 127 -3.28 10.44 -15.85
CA ASN A 127 -2.02 10.52 -15.11
C ASN A 127 -1.62 11.96 -14.76
N ARG A 128 -2.49 12.94 -14.96
CA ARG A 128 -2.28 14.25 -14.35
C ARG A 128 -2.73 14.18 -12.89
N SER A 129 -1.79 13.91 -12.00
CA SER A 129 -2.03 13.50 -10.62
C SER A 129 -1.02 14.12 -9.67
N ARG A 130 -1.40 14.23 -8.39
CA ARG A 130 -0.55 14.74 -7.31
C ARG A 130 -0.59 13.77 -6.14
N ILE A 131 0.57 13.57 -5.52
CA ILE A 131 0.67 13.03 -4.16
C ILE A 131 0.95 14.20 -3.24
N GLY A 132 0.15 14.33 -2.18
CA GLY A 132 0.34 15.27 -1.09
C GLY A 132 0.77 14.59 0.20
N LEU A 133 1.13 15.40 1.20
CA LEU A 133 1.48 14.94 2.55
C LEU A 133 0.75 15.80 3.58
N ALA A 134 0.13 15.18 4.57
CA ALA A 134 -0.24 15.82 5.82
C ALA A 134 0.39 15.10 7.02
N THR A 135 0.61 15.83 8.10
CA THR A 135 1.15 15.27 9.35
C THR A 135 0.31 15.62 10.57
N THR A 136 0.32 14.74 11.57
CA THR A 136 -0.23 15.04 12.91
C THR A 136 0.70 14.47 14.00
N PRO A 137 0.83 15.11 15.17
CA PRO A 137 1.59 14.55 16.29
C PRO A 137 0.98 13.28 16.88
N THR A 138 -0.35 13.14 16.77
CA THR A 138 -1.10 12.03 17.36
C THR A 138 -2.35 11.73 16.55
N LEU A 139 -2.79 10.47 16.56
CA LEU A 139 -4.04 10.02 15.95
C LEU A 139 -5.19 9.97 16.96
N ASP A 140 -4.90 10.05 18.26
CA ASP A 140 -5.89 10.19 19.34
C ASP A 140 -6.78 11.41 19.11
N LEU A 141 -8.02 11.16 18.72
CA LEU A 141 -9.00 12.19 18.36
C LEU A 141 -9.45 13.04 19.54
N ASP A 142 -9.25 12.56 20.78
CA ASP A 142 -9.57 13.29 22.00
C ASP A 142 -8.38 14.12 22.52
N SER A 143 -7.19 13.96 21.93
CA SER A 143 -6.00 14.69 22.33
C SER A 143 -6.07 16.17 21.91
N PRO A 144 -5.69 17.12 22.78
CA PRO A 144 -5.59 18.53 22.40
C PRO A 144 -4.50 18.81 21.37
N ASP A 145 -3.55 17.88 21.20
CA ASP A 145 -2.46 17.97 20.22
C ASP A 145 -2.85 17.37 18.86
N HIS A 146 -4.05 16.79 18.73
CA HIS A 146 -4.53 16.24 17.47
C HIS A 146 -4.85 17.36 16.47
N ALA A 147 -3.96 17.51 15.49
CA ALA A 147 -4.12 18.50 14.43
C ALA A 147 -3.37 18.07 13.17
N TRP A 148 -4.11 17.90 12.06
CA TRP A 148 -3.52 17.68 10.75
C TRP A 148 -2.97 18.98 10.16
N THR A 149 -1.71 18.92 9.73
CA THR A 149 -1.03 19.99 8.98
C THR A 149 -0.77 19.50 7.56
N ASP A 150 -1.34 20.17 6.56
CA ASP A 150 -1.08 19.90 5.14
C ASP A 150 0.24 20.56 4.71
N HIS A 151 1.16 19.78 4.15
CA HIS A 151 2.46 20.22 3.63
C HIS A 151 2.46 20.40 2.11
N GLY A 152 1.32 20.13 1.46
CA GLY A 152 1.16 20.33 0.04
C GLY A 152 1.80 19.23 -0.80
N LEU A 153 2.36 19.63 -1.94
CA LEU A 153 2.83 18.74 -2.99
C LEU A 153 4.10 17.97 -2.60
N VAL A 154 4.05 16.64 -2.72
CA VAL A 154 5.22 15.76 -2.65
C VAL A 154 5.74 15.45 -4.06
N ILE A 155 4.86 14.94 -4.92
CA ILE A 155 5.21 14.62 -6.31
C ILE A 155 4.02 14.82 -7.25
N ALA A 156 4.32 15.23 -8.48
CA ALA A 156 3.36 15.47 -9.54
C ALA A 156 3.73 14.66 -10.78
N SER A 157 2.72 14.15 -11.48
CA SER A 157 2.84 13.67 -12.86
C SER A 157 1.96 14.49 -13.78
N GLU A 158 2.43 14.71 -15.00
CA GLU A 158 1.72 15.33 -16.10
C GLU A 158 1.38 14.32 -17.19
N ARG A 159 0.51 14.72 -18.12
CA ARG A 159 0.11 13.86 -19.26
C ARG A 159 1.29 13.40 -20.13
N SER A 160 2.41 14.11 -20.09
CA SER A 160 3.64 13.78 -20.80
C SER A 160 4.49 12.73 -20.08
N ASP A 161 4.28 12.51 -18.79
CA ASP A 161 5.04 11.53 -18.03
C ASP A 161 4.58 10.10 -18.35
N ASP A 162 5.51 9.16 -18.28
CA ASP A 162 5.24 7.74 -18.46
C ASP A 162 4.94 7.04 -17.14
N TRP A 163 4.37 7.74 -16.16
CA TRP A 163 3.95 7.19 -14.87
C TRP A 163 2.84 8.07 -14.28
N ASN A 164 2.23 7.60 -13.20
CA ASN A 164 1.09 8.25 -12.55
C ASN A 164 1.39 8.48 -11.07
N ALA A 165 1.35 9.73 -10.61
CA ALA A 165 1.58 10.14 -9.23
C ALA A 165 0.34 9.88 -8.35
N ILE A 166 0.02 8.60 -8.14
CA ILE A 166 -0.98 8.12 -7.18
C ILE A 166 -0.46 6.86 -6.47
N ASP A 167 -1.18 6.41 -5.46
CA ASP A 167 -0.92 5.21 -4.66
C ASP A 167 0.44 5.26 -3.95
N PRO A 168 0.69 6.27 -3.09
CA PRO A 168 1.91 6.33 -2.29
C PRO A 168 2.04 5.12 -1.36
N ASN A 169 3.28 4.72 -1.09
CA ASN A 169 3.64 3.93 0.08
C ASN A 169 5.04 4.29 0.57
N LEU A 170 5.16 4.65 1.84
CA LEU A 170 6.45 4.90 2.48
C LEU A 170 7.08 3.58 2.94
N ALA A 171 8.34 3.38 2.58
CA ALA A 171 9.17 2.28 3.04
C ALA A 171 10.43 2.80 3.72
N THR A 172 10.89 2.11 4.75
CA THR A 172 12.16 2.44 5.43
C THR A 172 13.18 1.34 5.20
N ASP A 173 14.37 1.70 4.73
CA ASP A 173 15.45 0.74 4.55
C ASP A 173 16.22 0.45 5.86
N SER A 174 17.16 -0.51 5.82
CA SER A 174 17.90 -0.97 6.99
C SER A 174 18.79 0.09 7.65
N ASP A 175 19.14 1.14 6.90
CA ASP A 175 19.96 2.26 7.36
C ASP A 175 19.10 3.41 7.95
N GLY A 176 17.78 3.21 8.09
CA GLY A 176 16.86 4.20 8.68
C GLY A 176 16.39 5.27 7.69
N ASN A 177 16.61 5.02 6.41
CA ASN A 177 16.32 5.91 5.31
C ASN A 177 14.90 5.71 4.77
N HIS A 178 14.18 6.79 4.46
CA HIS A 178 12.83 6.70 3.93
C HIS A 178 12.76 6.83 2.41
N TRP A 179 11.89 6.02 1.80
CA TRP A 179 11.65 5.93 0.37
C TRP A 179 10.15 5.96 0.11
N LEU A 180 9.71 6.72 -0.87
CA LEU A 180 8.33 6.72 -1.31
C LEU A 180 8.23 5.91 -2.61
N ALA A 181 7.49 4.81 -2.58
CA ALA A 181 7.04 4.11 -3.77
C ALA A 181 5.67 4.65 -4.19
N TRP A 182 5.39 4.65 -5.50
CA TRP A 182 4.08 5.03 -6.02
C TRP A 182 3.87 4.46 -7.43
N GLY A 183 2.65 4.55 -7.95
CA GLY A 183 2.38 4.31 -9.35
C GLY A 183 1.16 3.44 -9.60
N SER A 184 0.51 3.73 -10.72
CA SER A 184 -0.62 2.98 -11.26
C SER A 184 -0.56 3.06 -12.78
N PHE A 185 -0.56 1.92 -13.47
CA PHE A 185 -0.47 1.77 -14.94
C PHE A 185 0.81 2.39 -15.55
N TRP A 186 0.75 2.91 -16.79
CA TRP A 186 1.87 3.53 -17.54
C TRP A 186 3.20 2.75 -17.42
N GLY A 187 4.29 3.39 -17.06
CA GLY A 187 5.62 2.82 -16.87
C GLY A 187 5.78 2.06 -15.55
N GLY A 188 4.68 1.83 -14.82
CA GLY A 188 4.60 1.02 -13.62
C GLY A 188 5.00 1.74 -12.33
N ILE A 189 5.47 0.96 -11.38
CA ILE A 189 5.82 1.38 -10.02
C ILE A 189 7.15 2.12 -10.03
N LYS A 190 7.16 3.31 -9.45
CA LYS A 190 8.31 4.17 -9.26
C LYS A 190 8.67 4.26 -7.79
N MET A 191 9.91 4.68 -7.50
CA MET A 191 10.35 4.97 -6.15
C MET A 191 11.39 6.08 -6.15
N ARG A 192 11.37 6.92 -5.13
CA ARG A 192 12.37 7.97 -4.90
C ARG A 192 12.55 8.21 -3.41
N ARG A 193 13.71 8.75 -3.07
CA ARG A 193 14.11 9.06 -1.71
C ARG A 193 13.27 10.18 -1.08
N ILE A 194 12.95 10.02 0.21
CA ILE A 194 12.34 11.03 1.07
C ILE A 194 13.40 11.66 1.99
N ASP A 195 13.31 12.97 2.18
CA ASP A 195 13.99 13.68 3.23
C ASP A 195 13.25 13.45 4.55
N SER A 196 13.91 12.76 5.48
CA SER A 196 13.32 12.42 6.78
C SER A 196 12.91 13.64 7.59
N GLN A 197 13.56 14.80 7.42
CA GLN A 197 13.21 16.00 8.20
C GLN A 197 11.89 16.62 7.76
N THR A 198 11.54 16.50 6.48
CA THR A 198 10.39 17.19 5.89
C THR A 198 9.26 16.25 5.48
N GLY A 199 9.56 14.96 5.28
CA GLY A 199 8.63 14.00 4.67
C GLY A 199 8.42 14.23 3.17
N LEU A 200 9.09 15.20 2.55
CA LEU A 200 9.02 15.48 1.12
C LEU A 200 10.13 14.75 0.36
N LEU A 201 10.10 14.80 -0.97
CA LEU A 201 11.18 14.21 -1.79
C LEU A 201 12.53 14.83 -1.45
N SER A 202 13.54 13.97 -1.32
CA SER A 202 14.91 14.42 -1.09
C SER A 202 15.39 15.28 -2.26
N THR A 203 16.07 16.37 -1.90
CA THR A 203 16.77 17.25 -2.86
C THR A 203 18.22 16.84 -3.06
N GLU A 204 18.77 15.99 -2.18
CA GLU A 204 20.12 15.46 -2.26
C GLU A 204 20.18 14.17 -3.09
N ASP A 205 19.25 13.25 -2.85
CA ASP A 205 19.06 12.05 -3.66
C ASP A 205 17.80 12.23 -4.52
N THR A 206 18.05 12.44 -5.81
CA THR A 206 16.99 12.73 -6.79
C THR A 206 16.74 11.58 -7.75
N GLU A 207 17.37 10.42 -7.52
CA GLU A 207 17.25 9.28 -8.43
C GLU A 207 15.81 8.74 -8.44
N LEU A 208 15.28 8.55 -9.66
CA LEU A 208 13.98 7.96 -9.90
C LEU A 208 14.15 6.49 -10.30
N PHE A 209 13.79 5.60 -9.39
CA PHE A 209 13.83 4.16 -9.64
C PHE A 209 12.53 3.68 -10.29
N SER A 210 12.63 2.72 -11.19
CA SER A 210 11.48 1.93 -11.68
C SER A 210 11.56 0.54 -11.08
N LEU A 211 10.59 0.18 -10.23
CA LEU A 211 10.64 -1.07 -9.47
C LEU A 211 9.95 -2.23 -10.19
N ALA A 212 8.79 -1.97 -10.78
CA ALA A 212 7.99 -3.03 -11.40
C ALA A 212 7.13 -2.47 -12.53
N SER A 213 6.95 -3.26 -13.59
CA SER A 213 6.00 -2.96 -14.66
C SER A 213 5.51 -4.26 -15.29
N ARG A 214 4.28 -4.23 -15.84
CA ARG A 214 3.79 -5.33 -16.67
C ARG A 214 4.37 -5.18 -18.08
N PRO A 215 4.66 -6.28 -18.80
CA PRO A 215 5.30 -6.22 -20.11
C PRO A 215 4.41 -5.61 -21.20
N GLU A 216 3.08 -5.77 -21.08
CA GLU A 216 2.13 -5.41 -22.13
C GLU A 216 1.14 -4.33 -21.68
N ALA A 217 0.76 -3.45 -22.60
CA ALA A 217 -0.32 -2.49 -22.40
C ALA A 217 -1.65 -3.22 -22.07
N PRO A 218 -2.50 -2.68 -21.17
CA PRO A 218 -2.44 -1.34 -20.56
C PRO A 218 -1.46 -1.22 -19.39
N ARG A 219 -0.67 -2.26 -19.12
CA ARG A 219 0.27 -2.36 -18.00
C ARG A 219 -0.39 -2.21 -16.65
N ALA A 220 -1.46 -2.96 -16.44
CA ALA A 220 -2.26 -2.92 -15.22
C ALA A 220 -1.50 -3.44 -13.99
N ILE A 221 -0.86 -2.52 -13.29
CA ILE A 221 -0.12 -2.68 -12.03
C ILE A 221 -0.29 -1.39 -11.23
N GLU A 222 -0.63 -1.48 -9.96
CA GLU A 222 -0.86 -0.32 -9.07
C GLU A 222 -0.69 -0.69 -7.58
N ALA A 223 -0.98 0.26 -6.68
CA ALA A 223 -0.97 0.06 -5.23
C ALA A 223 0.30 -0.64 -4.68
N PRO A 224 1.49 -0.05 -4.86
CA PRO A 224 2.70 -0.63 -4.31
C PRO A 224 2.67 -0.60 -2.78
N VAL A 225 3.04 -1.70 -2.14
CA VAL A 225 3.32 -1.76 -0.70
C VAL A 225 4.63 -2.50 -0.49
N ILE A 226 5.59 -1.86 0.19
CA ILE A 226 6.90 -2.45 0.48
C ILE A 226 7.00 -2.72 1.97
N ILE A 227 7.30 -3.98 2.31
CA ILE A 227 7.64 -4.36 3.69
C ILE A 227 9.03 -5.00 3.73
N SER A 228 9.74 -4.81 4.83
CA SER A 228 11.00 -5.50 5.11
C SER A 228 10.76 -6.71 5.98
N ARG A 229 11.39 -7.85 5.64
CA ARG A 229 11.35 -9.07 6.43
C ARG A 229 12.53 -9.98 6.11
N ASP A 230 13.20 -10.48 7.14
CA ASP A 230 14.24 -11.51 7.04
C ASP A 230 15.31 -11.19 5.96
N ASP A 231 15.88 -9.97 5.98
CA ASP A 231 16.86 -9.43 5.03
C ASP A 231 16.37 -9.16 3.59
N TYR A 232 15.06 -9.26 3.34
CA TYR A 232 14.45 -8.93 2.04
C TYR A 232 13.46 -7.77 2.13
N TYR A 233 13.31 -7.05 1.02
CA TYR A 233 12.17 -6.17 0.76
C TYR A 233 11.18 -6.89 -0.15
N TYR A 234 9.93 -6.94 0.27
CA TYR A 234 8.82 -7.53 -0.49
C TYR A 234 7.97 -6.40 -1.05
N LEU A 235 7.96 -6.25 -2.37
CA LEU A 235 7.06 -5.36 -3.09
C LEU A 235 5.77 -6.12 -3.43
N PHE A 236 4.69 -5.76 -2.74
CA PHE A 236 3.32 -6.14 -3.09
C PHE A 236 2.75 -5.12 -4.06
N VAL A 237 1.94 -5.59 -5.01
CA VAL A 237 1.27 -4.76 -6.02
C VAL A 237 -0.08 -5.38 -6.36
N SER A 238 -1.00 -4.54 -6.80
CA SER A 238 -2.30 -4.96 -7.34
C SER A 238 -2.21 -5.08 -8.85
N PHE A 239 -2.72 -6.18 -9.41
CA PHE A 239 -2.78 -6.41 -10.86
C PHE A 239 -4.18 -6.27 -11.40
N ASP A 240 -4.24 -5.93 -12.69
CA ASP A 240 -5.43 -5.94 -13.52
C ASP A 240 -6.42 -4.82 -13.17
N ARG A 241 -7.71 -5.09 -13.00
CA ARG A 241 -8.73 -4.03 -12.98
C ARG A 241 -9.48 -3.96 -11.65
N CYS A 242 -9.25 -2.89 -10.90
CA CYS A 242 -10.10 -2.47 -9.78
C CYS A 242 -11.43 -1.89 -10.25
N CYS A 243 -12.24 -1.46 -9.29
CA CYS A 243 -13.27 -0.44 -9.52
C CYS A 243 -14.36 -0.87 -10.52
N ALA A 244 -14.60 -2.18 -10.59
CA ALA A 244 -15.54 -2.84 -11.50
C ALA A 244 -16.52 -3.78 -10.76
N GLY A 245 -16.57 -3.68 -9.42
CA GLY A 245 -17.58 -4.33 -8.58
C GLY A 245 -18.90 -3.56 -8.54
N THR A 246 -19.90 -4.13 -7.89
CA THR A 246 -21.25 -3.56 -7.69
C THR A 246 -21.49 -3.19 -6.24
#